data_AF-A0A524FJU5-F1
#
_entry.id   AF-A0A524FJU5-F1
#
_cell.length_a   1.000
_cell.length_b   1.000
_cell.length_c   1.000
_cell.angle_alpha   90.00
_cell.angle_beta   90.00
_cell.angle_gamma   90.00
#
_symmetry.space_group_name_H-M   'P 1'
#
loop_
_entity.id
_entity.type
_entity.pdbx_description
1 polymer ?
#
loop_
_entity_poly.entity_id
_entity_poly.type
_entity_poly.pdbx_seq_one_letter_code
_entity_poly.pdbx_strand_id
1 'polypeptide(L)'
;MLNDLSKDIFSNLKKFRDKQVTAENAIKTFIKPGDRIFIDSGCSEPLDLTKKLIELGQELPDVEILHFLSLSDLDYYETAGNIENLN
;
A
#
# COMPACT_ATOMS: atom_id res chain seq x y z
N MET A 1 -0.61 36.63 10.22
CA MET A 1 -1.60 35.82 9.47
C MET A 1 -1.12 35.38 8.10
N LEU A 2 -1.03 36.24 7.06
CA LEU A 2 -0.57 35.79 5.72
C LEU A 2 0.87 35.22 5.72
N ASN A 3 1.77 35.79 6.54
CA ASN A 3 3.14 35.31 6.69
C ASN A 3 3.28 34.01 7.51
N ASP A 4 2.27 33.67 8.31
CA ASP A 4 2.29 32.46 9.15
C ASP A 4 1.74 31.29 8.34
N LEU A 5 0.66 31.52 7.59
CA LEU A 5 0.12 30.54 6.65
C LEU A 5 1.14 30.14 5.58
N SER A 6 1.90 31.11 5.02
CA SER A 6 2.93 30.80 4.04
C SER A 6 4.04 29.93 4.63
N LYS A 7 4.52 30.24 5.84
CA LYS A 7 5.50 29.42 6.57
C LYS A 7 5.00 28.01 6.83
N ASP A 8 3.74 27.85 7.24
CA ASP A 8 3.13 26.54 7.50
C ASP A 8 3.02 25.72 6.23
N ILE A 9 2.63 26.34 5.10
CA ILE A 9 2.60 25.68 3.79
C ILE A 9 4.01 25.18 3.42
N PHE A 10 5.03 26.02 3.49
CA PHE A 10 6.40 25.61 3.18
C PHE A 10 6.90 24.48 4.09
N SER A 11 6.58 24.56 5.39
CA SER A 11 6.91 23.51 6.36
C SER A 11 6.23 22.18 6.00
N ASN A 12 4.94 22.21 5.65
CA ASN A 12 4.19 21.01 5.25
C ASN A 12 4.67 20.42 3.93
N LEU A 13 4.99 21.25 2.94
CA LEU A 13 5.58 20.81 1.67
C LEU A 13 6.94 20.16 1.89
N LYS A 14 7.76 20.71 2.80
CA LYS A 14 9.02 20.08 3.19
C LYS A 14 8.77 18.70 3.83
N LYS A 15 7.85 18.61 4.80
CA LYS A 15 7.49 17.32 5.44
C LYS A 15 6.94 16.30 4.46
N PHE A 16 6.16 16.75 3.47
CA PHE A 16 5.64 15.88 2.40
C PHE A 16 6.79 15.36 1.54
N ARG A 17 7.69 16.24 1.09
CA ARG A 17 8.87 15.85 0.31
C ARG A 17 9.75 14.84 1.06
N ASP A 18 9.91 15.03 2.37
CA ASP A 18 10.70 14.14 3.22
C ASP A 18 10.07 12.73 3.36
N LYS A 19 8.79 12.54 2.98
CA LYS A 19 8.09 11.23 2.95
C LYS A 19 8.08 10.56 1.57
N GLN A 20 8.57 11.22 0.53
CA GLN A 20 8.60 10.64 -0.81
C GLN A 20 9.68 9.56 -0.90
N VAL A 21 9.27 8.33 -1.16
CA VAL A 21 10.12 7.15 -1.26
C VAL A 21 9.62 6.22 -2.37
N THR A 22 10.43 5.25 -2.78
CA THR A 22 9.98 4.19 -3.69
C THR A 22 9.02 3.24 -2.96
N ALA A 23 8.15 2.56 -3.71
CA ALA A 23 7.23 1.56 -3.15
C ALA A 23 7.98 0.46 -2.39
N GLU A 24 9.09 -0.04 -2.94
CA GLU A 24 9.94 -1.02 -2.29
C GLU A 24 10.49 -0.53 -0.94
N ASN A 25 11.02 0.70 -0.89
CA ASN A 25 11.55 1.26 0.35
C ASN A 25 10.44 1.50 1.37
N ALA A 26 9.26 1.94 0.94
CA ALA A 26 8.10 2.06 1.82
C ALA A 26 7.75 0.71 2.44
N ILE A 27 7.59 -0.33 1.62
CA ILE A 27 7.23 -1.68 2.09
C ILE A 27 8.29 -2.22 3.05
N LYS A 28 9.57 -2.23 2.66
CA LYS A 28 10.66 -2.75 3.49
C LYS A 28 10.88 -1.97 4.79
N THR A 29 10.52 -0.69 4.81
CA THR A 29 10.67 0.15 6.02
C THR A 29 9.51 -0.04 7.00
N PHE A 30 8.28 -0.22 6.50
CA PHE A 30 7.08 -0.12 7.33
C PHE A 30 6.33 -1.43 7.54
N ILE A 31 6.51 -2.43 6.67
CA ILE A 31 5.82 -3.72 6.76
C ILE A 31 6.78 -4.78 7.27
N LYS A 32 6.31 -5.60 8.20
CA LYS A 32 7.05 -6.69 8.84
C LYS A 32 6.31 -8.02 8.70
N PRO A 33 7.03 -9.15 8.82
CA PRO A 33 6.40 -10.46 8.93
C PRO A 33 5.34 -10.48 10.05
N GLY A 34 4.18 -11.07 9.78
CA GLY A 34 3.06 -11.11 10.73
C GLY A 34 2.13 -9.89 10.72
N ASP A 35 2.44 -8.84 9.95
CA ASP A 35 1.59 -7.65 9.90
C ASP A 35 0.27 -7.91 9.17
N ARG A 36 -0.78 -7.23 9.63
CA ARG A 36 -2.09 -7.20 8.96
C ARG A 36 -2.23 -5.89 8.20
N ILE A 37 -2.40 -5.99 6.90
CA ILE A 37 -2.46 -4.85 5.98
C ILE A 37 -3.88 -4.71 5.46
N PHE A 38 -4.43 -3.50 5.54
CA PHE A 38 -5.68 -3.16 4.88
C PHE A 38 -5.40 -2.38 3.60
N ILE A 39 -5.93 -2.87 2.48
CA ILE A 39 -5.87 -2.19 1.18
C ILE A 39 -7.22 -1.53 0.92
N ASP A 40 -7.19 -0.25 0.54
CA ASP A 40 -8.40 0.51 0.29
C ASP A 40 -9.17 -0.03 -0.92
N SER A 41 -10.50 0.11 -0.89
CA SER A 41 -11.42 -0.58 -1.79
C SER A 41 -11.68 0.13 -3.11
N GLY A 42 -12.09 -0.63 -4.14
CA GLY A 42 -12.55 -0.08 -5.42
C GLY A 42 -11.47 0.71 -6.16
N CYS A 43 -11.82 1.92 -6.62
CA CYS A 43 -10.88 2.78 -7.37
C CYS A 43 -9.77 3.41 -6.51
N SER A 44 -9.80 3.23 -5.19
CA SER A 44 -8.76 3.73 -4.28
C SER A 44 -7.66 2.69 -4.02
N GLU A 45 -7.75 1.49 -4.60
CA GLU A 45 -6.68 0.50 -4.50
C GLU A 45 -5.34 1.10 -5.00
N PRO A 46 -4.30 1.15 -4.15
CA PRO A 46 -2.99 1.66 -4.55
C PRO A 46 -2.26 0.60 -5.39
N LEU A 47 -2.58 0.53 -6.68
CA LEU A 47 -2.12 -0.53 -7.59
C LEU A 47 -0.60 -0.74 -7.58
N ASP A 48 0.19 0.32 -7.68
CA ASP A 48 1.66 0.19 -7.74
C ASP A 48 2.25 -0.31 -6.41
N LEU A 49 1.68 0.11 -5.28
CA LEU A 49 2.12 -0.35 -3.97
C LEU A 49 1.70 -1.80 -3.74
N THR A 50 0.50 -2.16 -4.17
CA THR A 50 -0.05 -3.52 -4.04
C THR A 50 0.74 -4.51 -4.90
N LYS A 51 1.02 -4.17 -6.17
CA LYS A 51 1.92 -4.95 -7.04
C LYS A 51 3.26 -5.21 -6.37
N LYS A 52 3.89 -4.16 -5.83
CA LYS A 52 5.20 -4.28 -5.21
C LYS A 52 5.16 -5.11 -3.91
N LEU A 53 4.07 -5.04 -3.16
CA LEU A 53 3.86 -5.86 -1.97
C LEU A 53 3.80 -7.35 -2.33
N ILE A 54 3.11 -7.71 -3.41
CA ILE A 54 3.00 -9.09 -3.90
C ILE A 54 4.36 -9.61 -4.36
N GLU A 55 5.10 -8.82 -5.14
CA GLU A 55 6.47 -9.16 -5.59
C GLU A 55 7.40 -9.48 -4.41
N LEU A 56 7.25 -8.76 -3.29
CA LEU A 56 8.05 -8.93 -2.08
C LEU A 56 7.47 -9.96 -1.09
N GLY A 57 6.35 -10.62 -1.42
CA GLY A 57 5.63 -11.49 -0.50
C GLY A 57 6.48 -12.62 0.09
N GLN A 58 7.45 -13.14 -0.67
CA GLN A 58 8.39 -14.17 -0.17
C GLN A 58 9.32 -13.67 0.93
N GLU A 59 9.60 -12.36 0.99
CA GLU A 59 10.41 -11.72 2.04
C GLU A 59 9.57 -11.35 3.28
N LEU A 60 8.23 -11.46 3.19
CA LEU A 60 7.27 -11.00 4.20
C LEU A 60 6.34 -12.14 4.65
N PRO A 61 6.86 -13.18 5.32
CA PRO A 61 6.04 -14.31 5.75
C PRO A 61 4.96 -13.89 6.75
N ASP A 62 3.83 -14.59 6.71
CA ASP A 62 2.70 -14.42 7.63
C ASP A 62 2.04 -13.02 7.59
N VAL A 63 2.22 -12.27 6.49
CA VAL A 63 1.44 -11.04 6.25
C VAL A 63 0.03 -11.40 5.80
N GLU A 64 -0.96 -10.80 6.44
CA GLU A 64 -2.38 -10.96 6.11
C GLU A 64 -2.88 -9.70 5.38
N ILE A 65 -3.43 -9.87 4.18
CA ILE A 65 -4.01 -8.76 3.40
C ILE A 65 -5.54 -8.81 3.51
N LEU A 66 -6.12 -7.71 3.98
CA LEU A 66 -7.56 -7.44 4.00
C LEU A 66 -7.90 -6.45 2.89
N HIS A 67 -8.69 -6.87 1.92
CA HIS A 67 -9.13 -6.00 0.84
C HIS A 67 -10.55 -6.39 0.37
N PHE A 68 -11.40 -5.39 0.16
CA PHE A 68 -12.78 -5.54 -0.30
C PHE A 68 -12.99 -4.81 -1.63
N LEU A 69 -13.86 -5.35 -2.49
CA LEU A 69 -14.24 -4.74 -3.77
C LEU A 69 -13.02 -4.46 -4.66
N SER A 70 -12.22 -5.50 -4.96
CA SER A 70 -11.14 -5.39 -5.94
C SER A 70 -11.70 -5.13 -7.34
N LEU A 71 -11.15 -4.13 -8.03
CA LEU A 71 -11.42 -3.88 -9.45
C LEU A 71 -10.20 -4.18 -10.34
N SER A 72 -9.06 -4.55 -9.73
CA SER A 72 -7.82 -4.89 -10.43
C SER A 72 -7.73 -6.38 -10.75
N ASP A 73 -6.83 -6.72 -11.67
CA ASP A 73 -6.47 -8.07 -12.10
C ASP A 73 -5.23 -8.60 -11.34
N LEU A 74 -4.94 -8.05 -10.17
CA LEU A 74 -3.76 -8.42 -9.39
C LEU A 74 -3.95 -9.77 -8.70
N ASP A 75 -2.97 -10.65 -8.94
CA ASP A 75 -3.03 -12.06 -8.57
C ASP A 75 -2.53 -12.33 -7.14
N TYR A 76 -3.24 -11.81 -6.14
CA TYR A 76 -3.02 -12.13 -4.72
C TYR A 76 -4.24 -12.74 -4.04
N TYR A 77 -5.36 -12.79 -4.75
CA TYR A 77 -6.58 -13.47 -4.32
C TYR A 77 -6.58 -14.94 -4.70
N GLU A 78 -6.05 -15.28 -5.88
CA GLU A 78 -6.08 -16.64 -6.43
C GLU A 78 -5.17 -17.58 -5.64
N THR A 79 -4.05 -17.05 -5.14
CA THR A 79 -3.10 -17.83 -4.31
C THR A 79 -3.62 -18.08 -2.88
N ALA A 80 -4.51 -17.22 -2.36
CA ALA A 80 -5.02 -17.32 -0.99
C ALA A 80 -6.32 -18.14 -0.86
N GLY A 81 -7.07 -18.27 -1.95
CA GLY A 81 -8.31 -19.03 -1.98
C GLY A 81 -8.25 -20.12 -3.04
N ASN A 82 -8.33 -21.39 -2.63
CA ASN A 82 -8.78 -22.49 -3.49
C ASN A 82 -10.26 -22.31 -3.91
N ILE A 83 -10.66 -21.11 -4.30
CA ILE A 83 -12.01 -20.81 -4.74
C ILE A 83 -11.99 -21.03 -6.24
N GLU A 84 -12.40 -22.23 -6.64
CA GLU A 84 -12.81 -22.51 -8.01
C GLU A 84 -13.67 -21.34 -8.52
N ASN A 85 -13.25 -20.77 -9.65
CA ASN A 85 -13.96 -19.73 -10.37
C ASN A 85 -15.49 -19.97 -10.32
N LEU A 86 -16.20 -19.10 -9.60
CA LEU A 86 -17.66 -19.02 -9.72
C LEU A 86 -17.95 -18.40 -11.09
N ASN A 87 -18.13 -19.29 -12.08
CA ASN A 87 -18.68 -18.99 -13.40
C ASN A 87 -20.00 -18.22 -13.31
#